data_AF-A0A3D2F9K3-F1
#
_entry.id   AF-A0A3D2F9K3-F1
#
_cell.length_a   1.000
_cell.length_b   1.000
_cell.length_c   1.000
_cell.angle_alpha   90.00
_cell.angle_beta   90.00
_cell.angle_gamma   90.00
#
_symmetry.space_group_name_H-M   'P 1'
#
loop_
_entity.id
_entity.type
_entity.pdbx_description
1 polymer ?
#
loop_
_entity_poly.entity_id
_entity_poly.type
_entity_poly.pdbx_seq_one_letter_code
_entity_poly.pdbx_strand_id
1 'polypeptide(L)' 'FALDAFELKHERFDGTKTSTLQRAVFVGTDAAILLPYDAGRDRVLLVEQMRMGPLGRGDPNLWQLEP' A
#
# COMPACT_ATOMS: atom_id res chain seq x y z
N PHE A 1 4.14 0.38 12.36
CA PHE A 1 3.23 1.31 11.66
C PHE A 1 2.78 2.35 12.66
N ALA A 2 2.68 3.61 12.26
CA ALA A 2 2.13 4.68 13.07
C ALA A 2 0.95 5.32 12.35
N LEU A 3 -0.06 5.77 13.09
CA LEU A 3 -1.07 6.68 12.58
C LEU A 3 -0.55 8.09 12.84
N ASP A 4 -0.37 8.87 11.78
CA ASP A 4 0.08 10.26 11.89
C ASP A 4 -1.04 11.21 11.46
N ALA A 5 -1.15 12.35 12.13
CA ALA A 5 -2.19 13.35 11.91
C ALA A 5 -1.56 14.63 11.38
N PHE A 6 -1.96 15.01 10.16
CA PHE A 6 -1.48 16.19 9.47
C PHE A 6 -2.54 17.28 9.47
N GLU A 7 -2.12 18.50 9.80
CA GLU A 7 -2.87 19.71 9.51
C GLU A 7 -2.31 20.35 8.24
N LEU A 8 -3.14 20.49 7.21
CA LEU A 8 -2.68 21.02 5.91
C LEU A 8 -3.69 21.98 5.28
N LYS A 9 -3.16 22.84 4.41
CA LYS A 9 -3.94 23.67 3.48
C LYS A 9 -3.41 23.43 2.08
N HIS A 10 -4.29 23.35 1.10
CA HIS A 10 -3.92 23.25 -0.32
C HIS A 10 -4.70 24.26 -1.16
N GLU A 11 -4.28 24.42 -2.41
CA GLU A 11 -4.94 25.27 -3.38
C GLU A 11 -6.11 24.56 -4.03
N ARG A 12 -7.26 25.25 -4.11
CA ARG A 12 -8.44 24.81 -4.83
C ARG A 12 -8.30 25.18 -6.30
N PHE A 13 -9.12 24.55 -7.14
CA PHE A 13 -9.12 24.82 -8.59
C PHE A 13 -9.47 26.27 -8.95
N ASP A 14 -10.15 27.00 -8.07
CA ASP A 14 -10.47 28.43 -8.24
C ASP A 14 -9.32 29.37 -7.80
N GLY A 15 -8.15 28.82 -7.46
CA GLY A 15 -6.98 29.57 -6.99
C GLY A 15 -7.03 29.98 -5.52
N THR A 16 -8.13 29.72 -4.80
CA THR A 16 -8.23 30.01 -3.36
C THR A 16 -7.59 28.91 -2.51
N LYS A 17 -7.17 29.21 -1.28
CA LYS A 17 -6.69 28.19 -0.33
C LYS A 17 -7.84 27.59 0.48
N THR A 18 -7.72 26.32 0.84
CA THR A 18 -8.65 25.69 1.81
C THR A 18 -8.51 26.30 3.21
N SER A 19 -9.53 26.12 4.06
CA SER A 19 -9.35 26.16 5.51
C SER A 19 -8.35 25.07 5.96
N THR A 20 -7.89 25.12 7.22
CA THR A 20 -7.07 24.03 7.76
C THR A 20 -7.87 22.73 7.72
N LEU A 21 -7.27 21.70 7.14
CA LEU A 21 -7.83 20.36 7.05
C LEU A 21 -7.01 19.42 7.94
N GLN A 22 -7.69 18.53 8.65
CA GLN A 22 -7.04 17.43 9.37
C GLN A 22 -7.11 16.16 8.54
N ARG A 23 -6.00 15.44 8.43
CA ARG A 23 -5.88 14.16 7.73
C ARG A 23 -5.07 13.19 8.56
N ALA A 24 -5.62 11.99 8.79
CA ALA A 24 -4.88 10.90 9.40
C ALA A 24 -4.33 9.98 8.29
N VAL A 25 -3.07 9.56 8.40
CA VAL A 25 -2.37 8.72 7.43
C VAL A 25 -1.70 7.57 8.16
N PHE A 26 -1.80 6.37 7.59
CA PHE A 26 -0.99 5.23 8.04
C PHE A 26 0.41 5.36 7.46
N VAL A 27 1.40 5.56 8.32
CA VAL A 27 2.81 5.62 7.94
C VAL A 27 3.39 4.21 8.02
N GLY A 28 3.66 3.67 6.84
CA GLY A 28 4.35 2.39 6.63
C GLY A 28 5.86 2.56 6.48
N THR A 29 6.55 1.45 6.24
CA THR A 29 7.94 1.43 5.75
C THR A 29 7.94 1.54 4.23
N ASP A 30 9.05 2.03 3.67
CA ASP A 30 9.31 1.91 2.24
C ASP A 30 9.46 0.45 1.83
N ALA A 31 9.09 0.14 0.58
CA ALA A 31 9.19 -1.19 -0.01
C ALA A 31 9.61 -1.08 -1.48
N ALA A 32 10.26 -2.13 -1.98
CA ALA A 32 10.55 -2.32 -3.40
C ALA A 32 9.92 -3.63 -3.86
N ILE A 33 9.59 -3.72 -5.15
CA ILE A 33 9.07 -4.93 -5.79
C ILE A 33 10.03 -5.35 -6.91
N LEU A 34 10.26 -6.66 -7.02
CA LEU A 34 10.93 -7.28 -8.16
C LEU A 34 9.96 -8.27 -8.80
N LEU A 35 10.06 -8.44 -10.11
CA LEU A 35 9.36 -9.52 -10.82
C LEU A 35 10.43 -10.43 -11.44
N PRO A 36 10.80 -11.54 -10.77
CA PRO A 36 11.78 -12.46 -11.33
C PRO A 36 11.17 -13.21 -12.51
N TYR A 37 11.72 -12.99 -13.70
CA TYR A 37 11.28 -13.60 -14.95
C TYR A 37 12.40 -14.43 -15.57
N ASP A 38 12.08 -15.67 -15.93
CA ASP A 38 12.95 -16.58 -16.69
C ASP A 38 12.50 -16.61 -18.15
N ALA A 39 13.23 -15.89 -19.00
CA ALA A 39 12.96 -15.82 -20.44
C ALA A 39 13.17 -17.13 -21.19
N GLY A 40 14.02 -18.04 -20.69
CA GLY A 40 14.26 -19.32 -21.33
C GLY A 40 13.09 -20.29 -21.19
N ARG A 41 12.28 -20.11 -20.14
CA ARG A 41 11.13 -20.98 -19.83
C ARG A 41 9.78 -20.29 -19.94
N ASP A 42 9.77 -18.97 -20.19
CA ASP A 42 8.59 -18.12 -20.16
C ASP A 42 7.81 -18.26 -18.85
N ARG A 43 8.49 -18.02 -17.72
CA ARG A 43 7.93 -18.20 -16.37
C ARG A 43 8.30 -17.07 -15.43
N VAL A 44 7.40 -16.77 -14.51
CA VAL A 44 7.66 -15.88 -13.36
C VAL A 44 7.80 -16.70 -12.09
N LEU A 45 8.69 -16.26 -11.19
CA LEU A 45 8.73 -16.76 -9.82
C LEU A 45 7.66 -16.02 -9.00
N LEU A 46 6.95 -16.77 -8.17
CA LEU A 46 6.01 -16.23 -7.19
C LEU A 46 6.41 -16.73 -5.81
N VAL A 47 6.17 -15.90 -4.80
CA VAL A 47 6.26 -16.26 -3.39
C VAL A 47 4.85 -16.41 -2.85
N GLU A 48 4.55 -17.57 -2.25
CA GLU A 48 3.34 -17.73 -1.46
C GLU A 48 3.62 -17.31 -0.02
N GLN A 49 2.84 -16.36 0.48
CA GLN A 49 2.99 -15.87 1.85
C GLN A 49 1.64 -15.58 2.50
N MET A 50 1.56 -15.81 3.82
CA MET A 50 0.40 -15.40 4.60
C MET A 50 0.38 -13.89 4.78
N ARG A 51 -0.76 -13.24 4.50
CA ARG A 51 -0.93 -11.80 4.71
C ARG A 51 -1.82 -11.49 5.90
N MET A 52 -1.36 -10.55 6.74
CA MET A 52 -2.09 -10.14 7.94
C MET A 52 -3.36 -9.33 7.63
N GLY A 53 -3.44 -8.67 6.47
CA GLY A 53 -4.63 -7.94 6.04
C GLY A 53 -5.86 -8.86 5.87
N PRO A 54 -5.79 -9.90 5.03
CA PRO A 54 -6.82 -10.94 4.94
C PRO A 54 -7.17 -11.56 6.29
N LEU A 55 -6.17 -11.92 7.10
CA LEU A 55 -6.38 -12.47 8.45
C LEU A 55 -7.21 -11.53 9.32
N GLY A 56 -6.85 -10.25 9.39
CA GLY A 56 -7.56 -9.25 10.18
C GLY A 56 -8.98 -8.97 9.69
N ARG A 57 -9.32 -9.34 8.45
CA ARG A 57 -10.67 -9.23 7.89
C ARG A 57 -11.48 -10.53 7.99
N GLY A 58 -10.89 -11.59 8.54
CA GLY A 58 -11.53 -12.91 8.61
C GLY A 58 -11.68 -13.58 7.25
N ASP A 59 -10.80 -13.25 6.29
CA ASP A 59 -10.78 -13.89 4.98
C ASP A 59 -10.38 -15.38 5.13
N PRO A 60 -11.11 -16.33 4.53
CA PRO A 60 -10.71 -17.73 4.55
C PRO A 60 -9.41 -18.01 3.77
N ASN A 61 -9.02 -17.15 2.82
CA ASN A 61 -7.84 -17.32 1.97
C ASN A 61 -6.71 -16.38 2.40
N LEU A 62 -5.90 -16.85 3.34
CA LEU A 62 -4.82 -16.07 3.95
C LEU A 62 -3.51 -16.07 3.15
N TRP A 63 -3.28 -17.13 2.38
CA TRP A 63 -2.06 -17.34 1.59
C TRP A 63 -2.23 -16.70 0.22
N GLN A 64 -1.37 -15.74 -0.10
CA GLN A 64 -1.40 -14.98 -1.34
C GLN A 64 -0.11 -15.19 -2.12
N LEU A 65 -0.24 -15.27 -3.44
CA LEU A 65 0.88 -15.31 -4.37
C LEU A 65 1.32 -13.89 -4.70
N GLU A 66 2.62 -13.63 -4.60
CA GLU A 66 3.21 -12.32 -4.86
C GLU A 66 4.44 -12.40 -5.76
N PRO A 67 4.73 -11.36 -6.56
CA PRO A 67 5.99 -11.19 -7.27
C PRO A 67 7.21 -11.09 -6.33
#